data_AF-A0A2N2V849-F1
#
_entry.id   AF-A0A2N2V849-F1
#
_cell.length_a   1.000
_cell.length_b   1.000
_cell.length_c   1.000
_cell.angle_alpha   90.00
_cell.angle_beta   90.00
_cell.angle_gamma   90.00
#
_symmetry.space_group_name_H-M   'P 1'
#
loop_
_entity.id
_entity.type
_entity.pdbx_description
1 polymer ?
#
loop_
_entity_poly.entity_id
_entity_poly.type
_entity_poly.pdbx_seq_one_letter_code
_entity_poly.pdbx_strand_id
1 'polypeptide(L)'
;MPVTTEYEYAVAGRPLRGELQSGDAALVQAVDGGVLIAVVDGLGHGDEAAAAAKAAIAVLREHAGEPLAALVQRCHGRLQLTRGVAMVLAAVDAATGQLHWIGVGNVEAVLCAARQGPPRNKLWLTNRSGVVGYRLPAVATRSTPIFPGDLLVVATDGIDEGFASEAGGDGPPGALARAILERHGKASDDALVLVLRWAGAGGPAGRLS
;
A
#
# COMPACT_ATOMS: atom_id res chain seq x y z
N MET A 1 -18.76 -3.82 21.01
CA MET A 1 -17.58 -3.03 21.44
C MET A 1 -16.74 -2.80 20.21
N PRO A 2 -16.32 -1.58 19.86
CA PRO A 2 -15.38 -1.38 18.76
C PRO A 2 -14.05 -2.05 19.13
N VAL A 3 -13.51 -2.83 18.20
CA VAL A 3 -12.15 -3.37 18.31
C VAL A 3 -11.20 -2.24 17.95
N THR A 4 -10.45 -1.74 18.92
CA THR A 4 -9.36 -0.78 18.66
C THR A 4 -8.31 -1.50 17.85
N THR A 5 -8.00 -1.04 16.64
CA THR A 5 -6.99 -1.68 15.80
C THR A 5 -5.64 -1.00 16.01
N GLU A 6 -4.59 -1.77 16.28
CA GLU A 6 -3.24 -1.23 16.45
C GLU A 6 -2.37 -1.59 15.23
N TYR A 7 -1.82 -0.57 14.59
CA TYR A 7 -0.84 -0.69 13.52
C TYR A 7 0.11 0.51 13.56
N GLU A 8 1.36 0.28 13.18
CA GLU A 8 2.35 1.33 12.96
C GLU A 8 2.64 1.41 11.46
N TYR A 9 2.79 2.60 10.91
CA TYR A 9 3.16 2.73 9.51
C TYR A 9 4.07 3.94 9.28
N ALA A 10 4.77 3.89 8.16
CA ALA A 10 5.48 5.03 7.61
C ALA A 10 5.44 4.99 6.08
N VAL A 11 5.48 6.17 5.49
CA VAL A 11 5.64 6.36 4.05
C VAL A 11 6.90 7.17 3.83
N ALA A 12 7.77 6.72 2.94
CA ALA A 12 8.92 7.47 2.47
C ALA A 12 8.83 7.55 0.95
N GLY A 13 8.99 8.75 0.40
CA GLY A 13 9.05 8.91 -1.05
C GLY A 13 9.73 10.19 -1.46
N ARG A 14 10.08 10.27 -2.74
CA ARG A 14 10.67 11.46 -3.36
C ARG A 14 10.22 11.58 -4.82
N PRO A 15 10.10 12.80 -5.34
CA PRO A 15 9.86 12.98 -6.75
C PRO A 15 11.08 12.60 -7.59
N LEU A 16 10.86 12.38 -8.89
CA LEU A 16 11.90 12.35 -9.90
C LEU A 16 12.71 13.66 -9.85
N ARG A 17 14.03 13.56 -10.05
CA ARG A 17 14.89 14.74 -10.05
C ARG A 17 14.47 15.73 -11.13
N GLY A 18 14.14 16.94 -10.71
CA GLY A 18 13.70 18.02 -11.60
C GLY A 18 12.18 18.23 -11.60
N GLU A 19 11.42 17.28 -11.07
CA GLU A 19 9.98 17.43 -10.85
C GLU A 19 9.71 18.07 -9.50
N LEU A 20 8.64 18.89 -9.44
CA LEU A 20 8.19 19.51 -8.20
C LEU A 20 7.26 18.60 -7.39
N GLN A 21 6.64 17.63 -8.07
CA GLN A 21 5.62 16.76 -7.51
C GLN A 21 5.84 15.35 -7.98
N SER A 22 5.61 14.39 -7.08
CA SER A 22 5.69 12.97 -7.42
C SER A 22 4.38 12.48 -8.02
N GLY A 23 4.49 11.63 -9.04
CA GLY A 23 3.41 10.79 -9.55
C GLY A 23 2.98 9.72 -8.56
N ASP A 24 3.77 9.44 -7.53
CA ASP A 24 3.45 8.44 -6.51
C ASP A 24 2.64 9.03 -5.35
N ALA A 25 1.69 8.25 -4.84
CA ALA A 25 0.99 8.59 -3.62
C ALA A 25 0.61 7.36 -2.79
N ALA A 26 0.34 7.58 -1.50
CA ALA A 26 -0.11 6.54 -0.60
C ALA A 26 -1.25 7.02 0.31
N LEU A 27 -2.03 6.05 0.81
CA LEU A 27 -3.08 6.26 1.80
C LEU A 27 -3.01 5.14 2.84
N VAL A 28 -3.08 5.53 4.12
CA VAL A 28 -3.41 4.63 5.22
C VAL A 28 -4.57 5.26 5.96
N GLN A 29 -5.69 4.55 6.04
CA GLN A 29 -6.91 5.06 6.63
C GLN A 29 -7.59 3.99 7.48
N ALA A 30 -7.83 4.32 8.75
CA ALA A 30 -8.66 3.50 9.61
C ALA A 30 -10.08 3.39 9.00
N VAL A 31 -10.61 2.17 9.02
CA VAL A 31 -11.99 1.85 8.63
C VAL A 31 -12.63 1.02 9.74
N ASP A 32 -13.94 0.82 9.68
CA ASP A 32 -14.64 0.02 10.68
C ASP A 32 -14.06 -1.40 10.72
N GLY A 33 -13.43 -1.75 11.85
CA GLY A 33 -12.85 -3.06 12.08
C GLY A 33 -11.53 -3.32 11.33
N GLY A 34 -10.81 -2.29 10.88
CA GLY A 34 -9.57 -2.51 10.14
C GLY A 34 -8.85 -1.26 9.66
N VAL A 35 -8.04 -1.44 8.61
CA VAL A 35 -7.30 -0.37 7.94
C VAL A 35 -7.27 -0.62 6.43
N LEU A 36 -7.57 0.43 5.65
CA LEU A 36 -7.35 0.49 4.21
C LEU A 36 -5.97 1.08 3.94
N ILE A 37 -5.23 0.42 3.06
CA ILE A 37 -3.89 0.76 2.62
C ILE A 37 -3.91 0.88 1.10
N ALA A 38 -3.33 1.94 0.57
CA ALA A 38 -3.16 2.09 -0.86
C ALA A 38 -1.81 2.68 -1.20
N VAL A 39 -1.22 2.19 -2.29
CA VAL A 39 -0.12 2.85 -2.99
C VAL A 39 -0.52 2.94 -4.46
N VAL A 40 -0.29 4.11 -5.05
CA VAL A 40 -0.60 4.45 -6.43
C VAL A 40 0.61 5.08 -7.08
N ASP A 41 0.83 4.71 -8.32
CA ASP A 41 1.83 5.25 -9.25
C ASP A 41 1.06 5.83 -10.44
N GLY A 42 1.09 7.15 -10.59
CA GLY A 42 0.50 7.84 -11.73
C GLY A 42 1.39 7.72 -12.95
N LEU A 43 0.83 7.33 -14.10
CA LEU A 43 1.65 7.01 -15.27
C LEU A 43 2.54 8.19 -15.73
N GLY A 44 3.84 7.91 -15.84
CA GLY A 44 4.87 8.90 -16.16
C GLY A 44 5.27 9.71 -14.93
N HIS A 45 5.70 10.95 -15.12
CA HIS A 45 6.13 11.83 -14.03
C HIS A 45 5.54 13.24 -14.17
N GLY A 46 5.72 14.04 -13.12
CA GLY A 46 5.33 15.44 -13.06
C GLY A 46 3.84 15.67 -12.77
N ASP A 47 3.37 16.88 -13.06
CA ASP A 47 2.07 17.37 -12.57
C ASP A 47 0.87 16.53 -13.01
N GLU A 48 0.87 15.99 -14.23
CA GLU A 48 -0.23 15.15 -14.73
C GLU A 48 -0.29 13.78 -14.05
N ALA A 49 0.87 13.16 -13.78
CA ALA A 49 0.97 11.92 -13.01
C ALA A 49 0.51 12.15 -11.57
N ALA A 50 1.01 13.22 -10.94
CA ALA A 50 0.63 13.62 -9.59
C ALA A 50 -0.88 13.91 -9.48
N ALA A 51 -1.47 14.55 -10.50
CA ALA A 51 -2.91 14.80 -10.54
C ALA A 51 -3.73 13.50 -10.62
N ALA A 52 -3.29 12.52 -11.41
CA ALA A 52 -3.94 11.22 -11.51
C ALA A 52 -3.88 10.46 -10.16
N ALA A 53 -2.70 10.39 -9.54
CA ALA A 53 -2.53 9.73 -8.24
C ALA A 53 -3.34 10.42 -7.14
N LYS A 54 -3.34 11.75 -7.07
CA LYS A 54 -4.16 12.51 -6.11
C LYS A 54 -5.66 12.26 -6.31
N ALA A 55 -6.13 12.18 -7.55
CA ALA A 55 -7.52 11.88 -7.85
C ALA A 55 -7.91 10.47 -7.39
N ALA A 56 -7.02 9.48 -7.54
CA ALA A 56 -7.22 8.14 -6.99
C ALA A 56 -7.30 8.15 -5.46
N ILE A 57 -6.33 8.79 -4.78
CA ILE A 57 -6.32 8.89 -3.31
C ILE A 57 -7.58 9.59 -2.78
N ALA A 58 -8.09 10.61 -3.47
CA ALA A 58 -9.32 11.30 -3.08
C ALA A 58 -10.53 10.35 -3.09
N VAL A 59 -10.70 9.56 -4.16
CA VAL A 59 -11.77 8.55 -4.26
C VAL A 59 -11.64 7.51 -3.15
N LEU A 60 -10.43 6.98 -2.93
CA LEU A 60 -10.19 5.97 -1.90
C LEU A 60 -10.51 6.49 -0.50
N ARG A 61 -10.17 7.75 -0.23
CA ARG A 61 -10.44 8.39 1.06
C ARG A 61 -11.92 8.60 1.31
N GLU A 62 -12.65 9.04 0.29
CA GLU A 62 -14.10 9.27 0.33
C GLU A 62 -14.88 7.97 0.54
N HIS A 63 -14.42 6.88 -0.06
CA HIS A 63 -15.14 5.59 -0.09
C HIS A 63 -14.49 4.49 0.76
N ALA A 64 -13.61 4.82 1.70
CA ALA A 64 -12.68 3.87 2.34
C ALA A 64 -13.32 2.61 2.93
N GLY A 65 -14.58 2.66 3.36
CA GLY A 65 -15.33 1.52 3.92
C GLY A 65 -15.94 0.56 2.88
N GLU A 66 -15.80 0.82 1.58
CA GLU A 66 -16.35 -0.03 0.53
C GLU A 66 -15.45 -1.23 0.19
N PRO A 67 -16.01 -2.31 -0.41
CA PRO A 67 -15.21 -3.44 -0.87
C PRO A 67 -14.10 -3.01 -1.85
N LEU A 68 -12.91 -3.61 -1.75
CA LEU A 68 -11.75 -3.27 -2.59
C LEU A 68 -12.07 -3.26 -4.09
N ALA A 69 -12.85 -4.21 -4.59
CA ALA A 69 -13.25 -4.26 -6.00
C ALA A 69 -14.08 -3.03 -6.41
N ALA A 70 -14.98 -2.56 -5.54
CA ALA A 70 -15.77 -1.35 -5.79
C ALA A 70 -14.87 -0.10 -5.80
N LEU A 71 -13.91 -0.01 -4.88
CA LEU A 71 -12.92 1.07 -4.84
C LEU A 71 -12.13 1.15 -6.15
N VAL A 72 -11.65 0.02 -6.68
CA VAL A 72 -10.93 -0.03 -7.96
C VAL A 72 -11.82 0.45 -9.11
N GLN A 73 -13.09 0.05 -9.16
CA GLN A 73 -14.02 0.50 -10.19
C GLN A 73 -14.30 2.01 -10.12
N ARG A 74 -14.44 2.56 -8.91
CA ARG A 74 -14.60 4.01 -8.71
C ARG A 74 -13.37 4.78 -9.16
N CYS A 75 -12.18 4.32 -8.79
CA CYS A 75 -10.92 4.90 -9.26
C CYS A 75 -10.86 4.83 -10.79
N HIS A 76 -11.21 3.69 -11.40
CA HIS A 76 -11.21 3.55 -12.86
C HIS A 76 -12.14 4.57 -13.53
N GLY A 77 -13.38 4.71 -13.06
CA GLY A 77 -14.32 5.69 -13.59
C GLY A 77 -13.84 7.13 -13.42
N ARG A 78 -13.28 7.47 -12.26
CA ARG A 78 -12.77 8.82 -11.99
C ARG A 78 -11.55 9.19 -12.84
N LEU A 79 -10.75 8.22 -13.24
CA LEU A 79 -9.47 8.42 -13.92
C LEU A 79 -9.54 8.30 -15.46
N GLN A 80 -10.71 8.11 -16.08
CA GLN A 80 -10.82 7.88 -17.53
C GLN A 80 -10.23 8.99 -18.43
N LEU A 81 -10.12 10.21 -17.92
CA LEU A 81 -9.57 11.37 -18.64
C LEU A 81 -8.26 11.88 -18.01
N THR A 82 -7.59 11.05 -17.23
CA THR A 82 -6.26 11.34 -16.70
C THR A 82 -5.23 10.42 -17.39
N ARG A 83 -3.96 10.51 -16.97
CA ARG A 83 -2.95 9.53 -17.39
C ARG A 83 -3.25 8.11 -16.88
N GLY A 84 -4.12 7.96 -15.89
CA GLY A 84 -4.34 6.69 -15.19
C GLY A 84 -3.23 6.38 -14.18
N VAL A 85 -3.43 5.30 -13.43
CA VAL A 85 -2.52 4.86 -12.37
C VAL A 85 -2.34 3.34 -12.39
N ALA A 86 -1.18 2.88 -11.96
CA ALA A 86 -1.02 1.57 -11.34
C ALA A 86 -1.32 1.68 -9.83
N MET A 87 -1.80 0.61 -9.22
CA MET A 87 -2.14 0.63 -7.80
C MET A 87 -2.12 -0.74 -7.12
N VAL A 88 -1.82 -0.72 -5.82
CA VAL A 88 -2.16 -1.78 -4.88
C VAL A 88 -3.12 -1.22 -3.85
N LEU A 89 -4.25 -1.90 -3.67
CA LEU A 89 -5.13 -1.72 -2.52
C LEU A 89 -5.03 -2.93 -1.61
N ALA A 90 -4.92 -2.69 -0.32
CA ALA A 90 -4.93 -3.70 0.72
C ALA A 90 -5.85 -3.28 1.86
N ALA A 91 -6.55 -4.23 2.47
CA ALA A 91 -7.35 -4.01 3.67
C ALA A 91 -7.06 -5.11 4.68
N VAL A 92 -6.77 -4.72 5.92
CA VAL A 92 -6.69 -5.66 7.03
C VAL A 92 -8.04 -5.70 7.73
N ASP A 93 -8.65 -6.87 7.79
CA ASP A 93 -9.82 -7.15 8.63
C ASP A 93 -9.33 -7.64 10.01
N ALA A 94 -9.49 -6.78 11.03
CA ALA A 94 -9.05 -7.06 12.38
C ALA A 94 -9.88 -8.17 13.05
N ALA A 95 -11.13 -8.37 12.64
CA ALA A 95 -12.02 -9.37 13.22
C ALA A 95 -11.65 -10.79 12.75
N THR A 96 -11.28 -10.93 11.48
CA THR A 96 -10.90 -12.23 10.89
C THR A 96 -9.40 -12.48 10.89
N GLY A 97 -8.56 -11.45 11.08
CA GLY A 97 -7.11 -11.58 10.99
C GLY A 97 -6.63 -11.81 9.55
N GLN A 98 -7.34 -11.24 8.57
CA GLN A 98 -7.07 -11.44 7.16
C GLN A 98 -6.59 -10.14 6.50
N LEU A 99 -5.55 -10.27 5.68
CA LEU A 99 -5.15 -9.27 4.71
C LEU A 99 -5.83 -9.58 3.38
N HIS A 100 -6.64 -8.64 2.89
CA HIS A 100 -7.25 -8.65 1.57
C HIS A 100 -6.50 -7.70 0.65
N TRP A 101 -6.33 -8.03 -0.63
CA TRP A 101 -5.71 -7.10 -1.58
C TRP A 101 -6.21 -7.25 -3.02
N ILE A 102 -6.02 -6.18 -3.79
CA ILE A 102 -6.12 -6.13 -5.25
C ILE A 102 -4.95 -5.29 -5.77
N GLY A 103 -4.21 -5.81 -6.74
CA GLY A 103 -3.16 -5.09 -7.43
C GLY A 103 -3.40 -5.00 -8.94
N VAL A 104 -3.20 -3.82 -9.50
CA VAL A 104 -3.29 -3.54 -10.94
C VAL A 104 -2.05 -2.76 -11.38
N GLY A 105 -1.29 -3.30 -12.33
CA GLY A 105 -0.05 -2.69 -12.82
C GLY A 105 1.21 -3.19 -12.08
N ASN A 106 2.17 -2.28 -11.93
CA ASN A 106 3.57 -2.47 -11.53
C ASN A 106 3.89 -2.11 -10.06
N VAL A 107 2.93 -1.60 -9.27
CA VAL A 107 3.13 -1.34 -7.83
C VAL A 107 3.26 -2.67 -7.07
N GLU A 108 4.40 -2.96 -6.46
CA GLU A 108 4.65 -4.25 -5.81
C GLU A 108 4.29 -4.24 -4.33
N ALA A 109 3.88 -5.40 -3.80
CA ALA A 109 3.64 -5.57 -2.38
C ALA A 109 4.13 -6.92 -1.85
N VAL A 110 4.74 -6.89 -0.67
CA VAL A 110 5.28 -8.06 0.03
C VAL A 110 4.76 -8.08 1.45
N LEU A 111 4.17 -9.21 1.86
CA LEU A 111 3.87 -9.52 3.25
C LEU A 111 5.00 -10.38 3.83
N CYS A 112 5.58 -9.95 4.94
CA CYS A 112 6.68 -10.62 5.62
C CYS A 112 6.28 -11.04 7.03
N ALA A 113 6.48 -12.32 7.32
CA ALA A 113 6.12 -12.88 8.61
C ALA A 113 7.03 -12.38 9.75
N ALA A 114 6.43 -12.13 10.91
CA ALA A 114 7.14 -11.72 12.13
C ALA A 114 8.05 -12.81 12.72
N ARG A 115 7.75 -14.10 12.46
CA ARG A 115 8.40 -15.25 13.13
C ARG A 115 9.91 -15.31 12.89
N GLN A 116 10.62 -15.76 13.94
CA GLN A 116 12.08 -15.80 14.01
C GLN A 116 12.72 -16.90 13.15
N GLY A 117 13.85 -16.57 12.53
CA GLY A 117 14.71 -17.47 11.76
C GLY A 117 14.83 -17.06 10.28
N PRO A 118 16.03 -16.79 9.76
CA PRO A 118 16.23 -16.65 8.32
C PRO A 118 16.04 -18.01 7.62
N PRO A 119 15.46 -18.02 6.40
CA PRO A 119 14.79 -16.90 5.76
C PRO A 119 13.40 -16.66 6.36
N ARG A 120 13.05 -15.40 6.64
CA ARG A 120 11.67 -15.03 6.95
C ARG A 120 10.78 -15.39 5.75
N ASN A 121 9.60 -15.94 6.01
CA ASN A 121 8.65 -16.25 4.95
C ASN A 121 8.12 -14.94 4.36
N LYS A 122 8.31 -14.75 3.04
CA LYS A 122 7.87 -13.59 2.28
C LYS A 122 6.83 -14.03 1.27
N LEU A 123 5.70 -13.33 1.25
CA LEU A 123 4.63 -13.56 0.30
C LEU A 123 4.47 -12.33 -0.60
N TRP A 124 4.83 -12.48 -1.87
CA TRP A 124 4.56 -11.49 -2.89
C TRP A 124 3.06 -11.48 -3.21
N LEU A 125 2.45 -10.30 -3.11
CA LEU A 125 1.05 -10.07 -3.40
C LEU A 125 0.92 -9.78 -4.91
N THR A 126 0.40 -10.74 -5.67
CA THR A 126 0.43 -10.63 -7.14
C THR A 126 -0.50 -9.55 -7.67
N ASN A 127 -0.09 -8.92 -8.76
CA ASN A 127 -0.88 -7.97 -9.52
C ASN A 127 -1.45 -8.55 -10.80
N ARG A 128 -2.43 -7.85 -11.37
CA ARG A 128 -2.93 -8.08 -12.73
C ARG A 128 -2.39 -6.97 -13.63
N SER A 129 -1.91 -7.32 -14.82
CA SER A 129 -1.46 -6.32 -15.80
C SER A 129 -2.62 -5.42 -16.24
N GLY A 130 -2.44 -4.11 -16.16
CA GLY A 130 -3.45 -3.12 -16.52
C GLY A 130 -3.15 -1.74 -15.95
N VAL A 131 -4.03 -0.80 -16.25
CA VAL A 131 -3.94 0.60 -15.83
C VAL A 131 -5.33 1.07 -15.41
N VAL A 132 -5.47 1.51 -14.17
CA VAL A 132 -6.72 2.08 -13.65
C VAL A 132 -6.90 3.46 -14.28
N GLY A 133 -8.09 3.74 -14.85
CA GLY A 133 -8.33 4.90 -15.72
C GLY A 133 -8.09 4.66 -17.22
N TYR A 134 -7.51 3.54 -17.64
CA TYR A 134 -7.29 3.28 -19.08
C TYR A 134 -7.72 1.87 -19.51
N ARG A 135 -7.04 0.83 -19.01
CA ARG A 135 -7.34 -0.57 -19.32
C ARG A 135 -7.40 -1.37 -18.02
N LEU A 136 -8.58 -1.46 -17.43
CA LEU A 136 -8.80 -2.22 -16.21
C LEU A 136 -9.06 -3.70 -16.52
N PRO A 137 -8.26 -4.64 -15.98
CA PRO A 137 -8.51 -6.06 -16.14
C PRO A 137 -9.67 -6.50 -15.23
N ALA A 138 -10.14 -7.74 -15.40
CA ALA A 138 -10.97 -8.37 -14.37
C ALA A 138 -10.17 -8.48 -13.07
N VAL A 139 -10.63 -7.76 -12.04
CA VAL A 139 -10.04 -7.73 -10.70
C VAL A 139 -10.85 -8.60 -9.75
N ALA A 140 -10.14 -9.31 -8.88
CA ALA A 140 -10.74 -10.12 -7.82
C ALA A 140 -9.93 -9.92 -6.53
N THR A 141 -10.61 -9.77 -5.42
CA THR A 141 -9.98 -9.68 -4.09
C THR A 141 -9.33 -11.00 -3.76
N ARG A 142 -8.03 -10.96 -3.43
CA ARG A 142 -7.29 -12.09 -2.86
C ARG A 142 -7.16 -11.90 -1.35
N SER A 143 -6.92 -12.97 -0.61
CA SER A 143 -6.74 -12.90 0.84
C SER A 143 -5.71 -13.88 1.37
N THR A 144 -5.06 -13.51 2.48
CA THR A 144 -4.10 -14.32 3.23
C THR A 144 -4.21 -13.96 4.72
N PRO A 145 -3.90 -14.88 5.65
CA PRO A 145 -3.79 -14.53 7.06
C PRO A 145 -2.70 -13.48 7.30
N ILE A 146 -2.92 -12.60 8.26
CA ILE A 146 -1.94 -11.64 8.78
C ILE A 146 -1.88 -11.73 10.31
N PHE A 147 -0.67 -11.81 10.85
CA PHE A 147 -0.44 -12.01 12.27
C PHE A 147 0.22 -10.79 12.91
N PRO A 148 0.01 -10.56 14.22
CA PRO A 148 0.73 -9.52 14.95
C PRO A 148 2.25 -9.61 14.74
N GLY A 149 2.86 -8.48 14.43
CA GLY A 149 4.26 -8.30 14.07
C GLY A 149 4.54 -8.41 12.56
N ASP A 150 3.61 -8.91 11.74
CA ASP A 150 3.84 -9.03 10.30
C ASP A 150 4.00 -7.64 9.66
N LEU A 151 4.89 -7.57 8.68
CA LEU A 151 5.19 -6.36 7.92
C LEU A 151 4.60 -6.45 6.52
N LEU A 152 3.75 -5.50 6.16
CA LEU A 152 3.37 -5.24 4.78
C LEU A 152 4.25 -4.12 4.24
N VAL A 153 4.97 -4.39 3.16
CA VAL A 153 5.75 -3.39 2.41
C VAL A 153 5.15 -3.26 1.03
N VAL A 154 4.82 -2.04 0.62
CA VAL A 154 4.26 -1.73 -0.71
C VAL A 154 5.13 -0.66 -1.35
N ALA A 155 5.56 -0.88 -2.59
CA ALA A 155 6.53 -0.02 -3.27
C ALA A 155 6.12 0.23 -4.73
N THR A 156 6.34 1.45 -5.21
CA THR A 156 6.18 1.79 -6.63
C THR A 156 7.38 1.28 -7.44
N ASP A 157 7.31 1.29 -8.76
CA ASP A 157 8.37 0.73 -9.61
C ASP A 157 9.66 1.57 -9.63
N GLY A 158 9.61 2.79 -9.11
CA GLY A 158 10.80 3.58 -8.76
C GLY A 158 11.63 3.01 -7.61
N ILE A 159 11.13 2.00 -6.90
CA ILE A 159 11.90 1.19 -5.95
C ILE A 159 12.29 -0.12 -6.67
N ASP A 160 13.57 -0.49 -6.66
CA ASP A 160 13.97 -1.79 -7.21
C ASP A 160 13.54 -2.97 -6.34
N GLU A 161 13.29 -4.12 -6.96
CA GLU A 161 12.79 -5.36 -6.34
C GLU A 161 13.65 -5.87 -5.15
N GLY A 162 14.89 -5.40 -5.03
CA GLY A 162 15.78 -5.69 -3.92
C GLY A 162 15.26 -5.21 -2.57
N PHE A 163 14.29 -4.28 -2.54
CA PHE A 163 13.65 -3.79 -1.31
C PHE A 163 13.08 -4.91 -0.45
N ALA A 164 12.64 -6.01 -1.08
CA ALA A 164 12.08 -7.15 -0.37
C ALA A 164 13.09 -7.75 0.61
N SER A 165 14.40 -7.58 0.40
CA SER A 165 15.45 -8.02 1.33
C SER A 165 15.36 -7.31 2.69
N GLU A 166 14.99 -6.03 2.70
CA GLU A 166 14.82 -5.18 3.89
C GLU A 166 13.46 -5.39 4.58
N ALA A 167 12.49 -6.00 3.88
CA ALA A 167 11.11 -6.20 4.36
C ALA A 167 10.97 -7.15 5.57
N GLY A 168 12.06 -7.54 6.24
CA GLY A 168 12.09 -8.37 7.43
C GLY A 168 12.87 -7.78 8.60
N GLY A 169 13.21 -6.49 8.57
CA GLY A 169 13.93 -5.83 9.64
C GLY A 169 13.07 -5.62 10.89
N ASP A 170 13.68 -5.72 12.08
CA ASP A 170 12.97 -5.54 13.36
C ASP A 170 12.80 -4.05 13.75
N GLY A 171 13.44 -3.13 13.02
CA GLY A 171 13.38 -1.69 13.26
C GLY A 171 12.01 -1.05 13.01
N PRO A 172 11.75 0.15 13.55
CA PRO A 172 10.47 0.84 13.40
C PRO A 172 10.15 1.10 11.91
N PRO A 173 8.87 1.11 11.50
CA PRO A 173 8.48 1.30 10.10
C PRO A 173 9.11 2.51 9.42
N GLY A 174 9.28 3.64 10.13
CA GLY A 174 9.93 4.83 9.60
C GLY A 174 11.41 4.65 9.25
N ALA A 175 12.16 3.87 10.04
CA ALA A 175 13.55 3.56 9.74
C ALA A 175 13.66 2.62 8.54
N LEU A 176 12.77 1.62 8.45
CA LEU A 176 12.72 0.68 7.32
C LEU A 176 12.35 1.38 6.02
N ALA A 177 11.28 2.20 6.02
CA ALA A 177 10.83 2.92 4.84
C ALA A 177 11.94 3.85 4.29
N ARG A 178 12.63 4.57 5.18
CA ARG A 178 13.75 5.42 4.79
C ARG A 178 14.93 4.62 4.25
N ALA A 179 15.31 3.52 4.90
CA ALA A 179 16.40 2.66 4.44
C ALA A 179 16.11 2.06 3.06
N ILE A 180 14.87 1.62 2.82
CA ILE A 180 14.43 1.13 1.51
C ILE A 180 14.55 2.24 0.46
N LEU A 181 14.01 3.43 0.73
CA LEU A 181 14.07 4.55 -0.22
C LEU A 181 15.52 4.96 -0.55
N GLU A 182 16.39 5.03 0.46
CA GLU A 182 17.80 5.41 0.31
C GLU A 182 18.61 4.39 -0.50
N ARG A 183 18.33 3.08 -0.33
CA ARG A 183 19.13 2.00 -0.94
C ARG A 183 18.57 1.50 -2.27
N HIS A 184 17.26 1.53 -2.43
CA HIS A 184 16.55 0.91 -3.56
C HIS A 184 15.80 1.92 -4.44
N GLY A 185 15.77 3.20 -4.07
CA GLY A 185 15.11 4.24 -4.87
C GLY A 185 15.91 4.61 -6.13
N LYS A 186 15.37 4.30 -7.30
CA LYS A 186 15.94 4.60 -8.63
C LYS A 186 15.97 6.09 -8.90
N ALA A 187 17.11 6.64 -9.28
CA ALA A 187 17.24 8.08 -9.59
C ALA A 187 16.49 8.51 -10.87
N SER A 188 16.04 7.55 -11.68
CA SER A 188 15.36 7.75 -12.94
C SER A 188 13.83 7.84 -12.82
N ASP A 189 13.28 7.72 -11.62
CA ASP A 189 11.83 7.76 -11.42
C ASP A 189 11.40 8.45 -10.11
N ASP A 190 10.11 8.72 -10.03
CA ASP A 190 9.38 8.89 -8.78
C ASP A 190 9.53 7.62 -7.95
N ALA A 191 9.74 7.74 -6.63
CA ALA A 191 9.96 6.58 -5.78
C ALA A 191 9.20 6.71 -4.47
N LEU A 192 8.38 5.72 -4.15
CA LEU A 192 7.61 5.67 -2.92
C LEU A 192 7.57 4.26 -2.34
N VAL A 193 7.74 4.17 -1.03
CA VAL A 193 7.53 2.95 -0.24
C VAL A 193 6.67 3.25 0.98
N LEU A 194 5.72 2.35 1.22
CA LEU A 194 4.92 2.28 2.43
C LEU A 194 5.30 1.03 3.21
N VAL A 195 5.57 1.18 4.50
CA VAL A 195 5.80 0.08 5.44
C VAL A 195 4.73 0.14 6.51
N LEU A 196 3.99 -0.94 6.69
CA LEU A 196 3.01 -1.11 7.77
C LEU A 196 3.35 -2.34 8.59
N ARG A 197 3.42 -2.16 9.91
CA ARG A 197 3.49 -3.24 10.89
C ARG A 197 2.13 -3.44 11.50
N TRP A 198 1.62 -4.66 11.38
CA TRP A 198 0.38 -5.04 12.03
C TRP A 198 0.64 -5.37 13.50
N ALA A 199 0.00 -4.68 14.45
CA ALA A 199 0.13 -5.01 15.88
C ALA A 199 -1.04 -5.88 16.38
N GLY A 200 -2.13 -5.97 15.62
CA GLY A 200 -3.28 -6.82 15.90
C GLY A 200 -4.55 -6.03 16.22
N ALA A 201 -5.63 -6.79 16.45
CA ALA A 201 -6.81 -6.28 17.11
C ALA A 201 -6.50 -6.02 18.59
N GLY A 202 -6.47 -4.76 19.00
CA GLY A 202 -6.48 -4.37 20.40
C GLY A 202 -7.72 -4.93 21.09
N GLY A 203 -7.53 -5.52 22.28
CA GLY A 203 -8.63 -6.02 23.10
C GLY A 203 -9.61 -4.90 23.49
N PRO A 204 -10.82 -5.23 23.98
CA PRO A 204 -11.75 -4.23 24.46
C PRO A 204 -11.07 -3.34 25.51
N ALA A 205 -11.15 -2.02 25.34
CA ALA A 205 -10.62 -1.05 26.29
C ALA A 205 -11.14 -1.38 27.71
N GLY A 206 -10.28 -2.00 28.52
CA GLY A 206 -10.55 -2.24 29.93
C GLY A 206 -10.68 -0.88 30.59
N ARG A 207 -11.84 -0.61 31.20
CA ARG A 207 -12.04 0.53 32.10
C ARG A 207 -10.88 0.57 33.09
N LEU A 208 -10.08 1.63 33.04
CA LEU A 208 -9.27 2.04 34.17
C LEU A 208 -10.25 2.52 35.25
N SER A 209 -10.30 1.76 36.34
CA SER A 209 -10.92 2.12 37.61
C SER A 209 -10.22 3.31 38.26
#